data_AF-A0A7S1CEI2-F1
#
_entry.id   AF-A0A7S1CEI2-F1
#
_cell.length_a   1.000
_cell.length_b   1.000
_cell.length_c   1.000
_cell.angle_alpha   90.00
_cell.angle_beta   90.00
_cell.angle_gamma   90.00
#
_symmetry.space_group_name_H-M   'P 1'
#
loop_
_entity.id
_entity.type
_entity.pdbx_description
1 polymer ?
#
loop_
_entity_poly.entity_id
_entity_poly.type
_entity_poly.pdbx_seq_one_letter_code
_entity_poly.pdbx_strand_id
1 'polypeptide(L)'
;QSQYDPASVLQLRSLRHCGLRQAMLPTLSRFSALRLLDIAENKLTTLEGTGIDSLTALTALDVTNNRIGDSPQAMAALCNRLPSLTAAAVRQNGLRPKDRVAMLAALRGWEEVPWQLTILDCVVTVHDRVDAFAARLEAEAGRGGGGKGGRRKRQARVDAFRAQVALHWATPRAADGRSDVDAATITHLCLDGMALRGVVPLAPYAALRTLRLRDNALESIAGCGIETLRQLRVLDVAANDLPLGTAAGLADLAAVVNALHHLCYLGVADNKGSTFARGGVRQRLLPL
;
A
#
# COMPACT_ATOMS: atom_id res chain seq x y z
N GLN A 1 29.76 -18.94 33.03
CA GLN A 1 29.10 -19.60 31.89
C GLN A 1 27.84 -18.81 31.57
N SER A 2 27.57 -18.54 30.29
CA SER A 2 26.28 -17.92 29.90
C SER A 2 25.18 -18.95 30.10
N GLN A 3 24.08 -18.58 30.76
CA GLN A 3 22.95 -19.48 31.04
C GLN A 3 22.17 -19.90 29.78
N TYR A 4 22.42 -19.21 28.65
CA TYR A 4 21.82 -19.46 27.36
C TYR A 4 22.75 -18.96 26.23
N ASP A 5 22.48 -19.38 24.99
CA ASP A 5 23.11 -18.84 23.78
C ASP A 5 22.25 -17.70 23.18
N PRO A 6 22.71 -16.43 23.21
CA PRO A 6 21.99 -15.31 22.63
C PRO A 6 21.64 -15.49 21.15
N ALA A 7 22.48 -16.19 20.36
CA ALA A 7 22.25 -16.39 18.94
C ALA A 7 21.06 -17.33 18.66
N SER A 8 20.63 -18.12 19.64
CA SER A 8 19.46 -19.02 19.55
C SER A 8 18.13 -18.35 19.93
N VAL A 9 18.17 -17.14 20.51
CA VAL A 9 16.97 -16.47 21.01
C VAL A 9 16.16 -15.88 19.86
N LEU A 10 14.93 -16.35 19.69
CA LEU A 10 14.04 -15.91 18.62
C LEU A 10 13.14 -14.74 19.00
N GLN A 11 12.85 -14.55 20.30
CA GLN A 11 11.93 -13.51 20.77
C GLN A 11 12.39 -12.93 22.11
N LEU A 12 12.29 -11.60 22.24
CA LEU A 12 12.53 -10.88 23.50
C LEU A 12 11.30 -10.01 23.81
N ARG A 13 10.45 -10.50 24.72
CA ARG A 13 9.21 -9.82 25.16
C ARG A 13 9.27 -9.32 26.60
N SER A 14 10.14 -9.90 27.41
CA SER A 14 10.30 -9.57 28.82
C SER A 14 10.90 -8.20 29.09
N LEU A 15 11.27 -7.44 28.05
CA LEU A 15 11.86 -6.10 28.17
C LEU A 15 10.81 -4.98 28.18
N ARG A 16 9.52 -5.30 27.96
CA ARG A 16 8.43 -4.35 28.08
C ARG A 16 8.31 -3.84 29.52
N HIS A 17 8.07 -2.53 29.68
CA HIS A 17 7.78 -1.93 30.98
C HIS A 17 8.89 -2.11 32.04
N CYS A 18 10.15 -2.25 31.61
CA CYS A 18 11.28 -2.44 32.52
C CYS A 18 11.94 -1.12 32.96
N GLY A 19 11.44 0.03 32.49
CA GLY A 19 12.03 1.34 32.76
C GLY A 19 13.41 1.54 32.11
N LEU A 20 13.71 0.78 31.05
CA LEU A 20 15.01 0.76 30.39
C LEU A 20 15.35 2.13 29.79
N ARG A 21 16.62 2.50 29.95
CA ARG A 21 17.28 3.64 29.27
C ARG A 21 18.37 3.08 28.37
N GLN A 22 18.89 3.88 27.44
CA GLN A 22 19.92 3.45 26.47
C GLN A 22 21.09 2.72 27.10
N ALA A 23 21.69 3.31 28.15
CA ALA A 23 22.84 2.75 28.84
C ALA A 23 22.56 1.40 29.53
N MET A 24 21.28 1.01 29.66
CA MET A 24 20.85 -0.22 30.32
C MET A 24 20.51 -1.33 29.32
N LEU A 25 20.41 -1.03 28.02
CA LEU A 25 20.17 -2.04 27.02
C LEU A 25 21.43 -2.90 26.84
N PRO A 26 21.31 -4.24 26.85
CA PRO A 26 22.41 -5.09 26.41
C PRO A 26 22.66 -4.82 24.92
N THR A 27 23.88 -5.10 24.46
CA THR A 27 24.17 -5.04 23.02
C THR A 27 23.28 -6.03 22.26
N LEU A 28 22.24 -5.52 21.60
CA LEU A 28 21.22 -6.36 20.99
C LEU A 28 21.75 -7.11 19.75
N SER A 29 22.86 -6.68 19.16
CA SER A 29 23.48 -7.33 18.00
C SER A 29 23.89 -8.80 18.24
N ARG A 30 23.99 -9.24 19.50
CA ARG A 30 24.29 -10.63 19.85
C ARG A 30 23.11 -11.59 19.60
N PHE A 31 21.89 -11.08 19.46
CA PHE A 31 20.68 -11.88 19.23
C PHE A 31 20.42 -12.03 17.72
N SER A 32 21.37 -12.60 16.97
CA SER A 32 21.35 -12.63 15.50
C SER A 32 20.14 -13.34 14.89
N ALA A 33 19.53 -14.30 15.58
CA ALA A 33 18.31 -14.98 15.15
C ALA A 33 17.01 -14.33 15.63
N LEU A 34 17.07 -13.15 16.26
CA LEU A 34 15.91 -12.51 16.85
C LEU A 34 14.90 -12.11 15.78
N ARG A 35 13.66 -12.59 15.93
CA ARG A 35 12.54 -12.33 15.01
C ARG A 35 11.53 -11.35 15.57
N LEU A 36 11.43 -11.26 16.90
CA LEU A 36 10.52 -10.35 17.58
C LEU A 36 11.23 -9.66 18.75
N LEU A 37 11.19 -8.32 18.73
CA LEU A 37 11.71 -7.48 19.80
C LEU A 37 10.60 -6.58 20.32
N ASP A 38 10.24 -6.74 21.58
CA ASP A 38 9.30 -5.87 22.29
C ASP A 38 10.04 -5.18 23.44
N ILE A 39 10.31 -3.89 23.23
CA ILE A 39 10.93 -2.97 24.19
C ILE A 39 10.01 -1.76 24.44
N ALA A 40 8.70 -1.98 24.31
CA ALA A 40 7.70 -0.95 24.56
C ALA A 40 7.64 -0.54 26.04
N GLU A 41 7.06 0.63 26.32
CA GLU A 41 6.85 1.17 27.66
C GLU A 41 8.16 1.35 28.44
N ASN A 42 9.20 1.81 27.76
CA ASN A 42 10.50 2.11 28.36
C ASN A 42 10.78 3.63 28.31
N LYS A 43 12.03 4.02 28.57
CA LYS A 43 12.45 5.42 28.63
C LYS A 43 13.50 5.72 27.56
N LEU A 44 13.47 5.00 26.45
CA LEU A 44 14.42 5.18 25.34
C LEU A 44 14.17 6.51 24.65
N THR A 45 15.21 7.30 24.45
CA THR A 45 15.22 8.56 23.70
C THR A 45 15.64 8.47 22.23
N THR A 46 16.18 7.34 21.78
CA THR A 46 16.73 7.08 20.44
C THR A 46 16.93 5.57 20.25
N LEU A 47 16.83 5.07 19.02
CA LEU A 47 17.20 3.69 18.68
C LEU A 47 18.64 3.57 18.16
N GLU A 48 19.33 4.68 17.95
CA GLU A 48 20.74 4.67 17.57
C GLU A 48 21.61 4.05 18.67
N GLY A 49 22.61 3.25 18.27
CA GLY A 49 23.52 2.58 19.19
C GLY A 49 22.93 1.42 20.00
N THR A 50 21.65 1.09 19.82
CA THR A 50 21.01 -0.06 20.49
C THR A 50 21.46 -1.42 19.92
N GLY A 51 22.02 -1.43 18.71
CA GLY A 51 22.38 -2.64 17.97
C GLY A 51 21.19 -3.32 17.28
N ILE A 52 20.00 -2.71 17.30
CA ILE A 52 18.80 -3.21 16.60
C ILE A 52 19.06 -3.33 15.11
N ASP A 53 19.81 -2.39 14.52
CA ASP A 53 20.16 -2.34 13.10
C ASP A 53 20.98 -3.54 12.60
N SER A 54 21.53 -4.36 13.49
CA SER A 54 22.23 -5.61 13.16
C SER A 54 21.30 -6.83 13.11
N LEU A 55 20.03 -6.69 13.50
CA LEU A 55 19.08 -7.80 13.64
C LEU A 55 18.40 -8.13 12.31
N THR A 56 19.16 -8.70 11.37
CA THR A 56 18.68 -8.94 9.99
C THR A 56 17.52 -9.94 9.88
N ALA A 57 17.32 -10.79 10.89
CA ALA A 57 16.20 -11.72 11.01
C ALA A 57 14.94 -11.11 11.64
N LEU A 58 14.99 -9.85 12.10
CA LEU A 58 13.91 -9.21 12.84
C LEU A 58 12.70 -8.98 11.93
N THR A 59 11.56 -9.55 12.32
CA THR A 59 10.29 -9.47 11.57
C THR A 59 9.30 -8.50 12.20
N ALA A 60 9.37 -8.31 13.52
CA ALA A 60 8.50 -7.43 14.28
C ALA A 60 9.27 -6.66 15.35
N LEU A 61 9.08 -5.34 15.39
CA LEU A 61 9.67 -4.44 16.38
C LEU A 61 8.56 -3.61 17.07
N ASP A 62 8.48 -3.67 18.39
CA ASP A 62 7.63 -2.78 19.19
C ASP A 62 8.48 -1.89 20.11
N VAL A 63 8.43 -0.59 19.85
CA VAL A 63 9.07 0.47 20.65
C VAL A 63 8.03 1.47 21.17
N THR A 64 6.75 1.08 21.19
CA THR A 64 5.62 1.91 21.63
C THR A 64 5.87 2.52 22.99
N ASN A 65 5.38 3.74 23.22
CA ASN A 65 5.39 4.39 24.53
C ASN A 65 6.81 4.50 25.12
N ASN A 66 7.71 5.07 24.32
CA ASN A 66 9.05 5.48 24.73
C ASN A 66 9.16 7.01 24.61
N ARG A 67 10.37 7.55 24.62
CA ARG A 67 10.66 8.98 24.44
C ARG A 67 11.52 9.23 23.19
N ILE A 68 11.40 8.37 22.18
CA ILE A 68 12.28 8.37 21.01
C ILE A 68 12.06 9.67 20.23
N GLY A 69 13.10 10.51 20.18
CA GLY A 69 13.12 11.79 19.48
C GLY A 69 13.73 11.72 18.08
N ASP A 70 13.95 10.51 17.56
CA ASP A 70 14.56 10.28 16.25
C ASP A 70 13.72 10.91 15.14
N SER A 71 14.40 11.47 14.12
CA SER A 71 13.71 12.00 12.95
C SER A 71 13.07 10.87 12.13
N PRO A 72 12.07 11.17 11.27
CA PRO A 72 11.48 10.19 10.36
C PRO A 72 12.53 9.53 9.47
N GLN A 73 13.55 10.28 9.06
CA GLN A 73 14.65 9.80 8.24
C GLN A 73 15.56 8.84 9.02
N ALA A 74 15.84 9.14 10.29
CA ALA A 74 16.63 8.25 11.14
C ALA A 74 15.90 6.92 11.39
N MET A 75 14.59 6.97 11.67
CA MET A 75 13.77 5.77 11.85
C MET A 75 13.67 4.95 10.55
N ALA A 76 13.45 5.61 9.41
CA ALA A 76 13.46 4.93 8.12
C ALA A 76 14.83 4.30 7.80
N ALA A 77 15.94 4.97 8.13
CA ALA A 77 17.29 4.43 7.96
C ALA A 77 17.52 3.16 8.80
N LEU A 78 16.95 3.09 10.01
CA LEU A 78 16.94 1.87 10.81
C LEU A 78 16.17 0.75 10.11
N CYS A 79 14.92 1.00 9.71
CA CYS A 79 14.10 0.01 9.00
C CYS A 79 14.76 -0.50 7.71
N ASN A 80 15.47 0.37 6.98
CA ASN A 80 16.20 0.02 5.76
C ASN A 80 17.37 -0.95 5.99
N ARG A 81 17.86 -1.07 7.23
CA ARG A 81 18.89 -2.05 7.63
C ARG A 81 18.30 -3.39 8.08
N LEU A 82 16.97 -3.51 8.13
CA LEU A 82 16.25 -4.67 8.63
C LEU A 82 15.48 -5.36 7.49
N PRO A 83 16.15 -6.18 6.66
CA PRO A 83 15.60 -6.78 5.45
C PRO A 83 14.61 -7.91 5.70
N SER A 84 14.16 -8.13 6.94
CA SER A 84 13.10 -9.07 7.30
C SER A 84 11.91 -8.36 7.96
N LEU A 85 11.98 -7.04 8.18
CA LEU A 85 11.03 -6.33 9.04
C LEU A 85 9.70 -6.11 8.32
N THR A 86 8.65 -6.73 8.87
CA THR A 86 7.29 -6.67 8.31
C THR A 86 6.35 -5.79 9.13
N ALA A 87 6.68 -5.59 10.41
CA ALA A 87 5.88 -4.81 11.34
C ALA A 87 6.77 -3.97 12.28
N ALA A 88 6.46 -2.69 12.39
CA ALA A 88 7.07 -1.78 13.36
C ALA A 88 5.97 -1.01 14.11
N ALA A 89 6.04 -0.96 15.43
CA ALA A 89 5.19 -0.10 16.25
C ALA A 89 6.05 0.97 16.92
N VAL A 90 5.84 2.23 16.53
CA VAL A 90 6.61 3.40 16.94
C VAL A 90 5.74 4.48 17.60
N ARG A 91 4.43 4.25 17.75
CA ARG A 91 3.47 5.19 18.35
C ARG A 91 3.85 5.59 19.78
N GLN A 92 3.31 6.72 20.22
CA GLN A 92 3.58 7.27 21.56
C GLN A 92 5.09 7.46 21.80
N ASN A 93 5.77 8.00 20.78
CA ASN A 93 7.14 8.51 20.83
C ASN A 93 7.13 9.97 20.35
N GLY A 94 8.27 10.51 19.94
CA GLY A 94 8.40 11.85 19.35
C GLY A 94 7.89 11.97 17.91
N LEU A 95 7.62 10.86 17.22
CA LEU A 95 7.05 10.85 15.87
C LEU A 95 5.56 11.21 15.92
N ARG A 96 5.17 12.25 15.18
CA ARG A 96 3.76 12.69 15.07
C ARG A 96 3.08 12.00 13.89
N PRO A 97 1.73 11.97 13.84
CA PRO A 97 1.01 11.35 12.71
C PRO A 97 1.43 11.89 11.33
N LYS A 98 1.70 13.20 11.21
CA LYS A 98 2.17 13.81 9.95
C LYS A 98 3.56 13.35 9.51
N ASP A 99 4.35 12.82 10.43
CA ASP A 99 5.71 12.37 10.17
C ASP A 99 5.71 10.97 9.52
N ARG A 100 4.58 10.24 9.55
CA ARG A 100 4.38 8.92 8.92
C ARG A 100 4.71 8.93 7.43
N VAL A 101 4.14 9.85 6.67
CA VAL A 101 4.36 9.95 5.21
C VAL A 101 5.84 10.22 4.92
N ALA A 102 6.47 11.09 5.69
CA ALA A 102 7.89 11.40 5.55
C ALA A 102 8.79 10.20 5.88
N MET A 103 8.44 9.42 6.91
CA MET A 103 9.14 8.18 7.25
C MET A 103 8.99 7.16 6.13
N LEU A 104 7.77 6.91 5.64
CA LEU A 104 7.50 5.99 4.54
C LEU A 104 8.25 6.38 3.26
N ALA A 105 8.28 7.68 2.91
CA ALA A 105 8.98 8.20 1.75
C ALA A 105 10.52 8.04 1.81
N ALA A 106 11.07 7.86 3.01
CA ALA A 106 12.50 7.67 3.28
C ALA A 106 12.94 6.19 3.32
N LEU A 107 12.01 5.24 3.26
CA LEU A 107 12.34 3.82 3.17
C LEU A 107 12.97 3.51 1.79
N ARG A 108 13.76 2.44 1.68
CA ARG A 108 14.35 1.92 0.43
C ARG A 108 13.47 0.79 -0.11
N GLY A 109 13.55 0.53 -1.43
CA GLY A 109 12.77 -0.54 -2.07
C GLY A 109 11.25 -0.32 -2.06
N TRP A 110 10.77 0.88 -1.77
CA TRP A 110 9.33 1.20 -1.67
C TRP A 110 8.62 1.26 -3.03
N GLU A 111 9.38 1.42 -4.12
CA GLU A 111 8.93 1.25 -5.51
C GLU A 111 8.64 -0.23 -5.84
N GLU A 112 9.18 -1.16 -5.06
CA GLU A 112 8.96 -2.59 -5.25
C GLU A 112 7.56 -2.99 -4.77
N VAL A 113 6.96 -3.90 -5.52
CA VAL A 113 5.66 -4.49 -5.27
C VAL A 113 5.89 -5.99 -5.49
N PRO A 114 5.87 -6.85 -4.45
CA PRO A 114 5.42 -6.64 -3.07
C PRO A 114 6.39 -5.83 -2.19
N TRP A 115 5.84 -5.14 -1.20
CA TRP A 115 6.62 -4.38 -0.22
C TRP A 115 6.66 -5.08 1.14
N GLN A 116 7.82 -5.01 1.81
CA GLN A 116 8.11 -5.82 2.98
C GLN A 116 7.48 -5.30 4.28
N LEU A 117 7.57 -4.00 4.56
CA LEU A 117 7.08 -3.39 5.80
C LEU A 117 5.57 -3.10 5.73
N THR A 118 4.75 -4.11 5.96
CA THR A 118 3.28 -4.00 5.81
C THR A 118 2.57 -3.29 6.97
N ILE A 119 3.20 -3.20 8.14
CA ILE A 119 2.63 -2.57 9.34
C ILE A 119 3.61 -1.54 9.89
N LEU A 120 3.14 -0.31 10.04
CA LEU A 120 3.81 0.76 10.78
C LEU A 120 2.77 1.37 11.72
N ASP A 121 2.73 1.02 13.00
CA ASP A 121 1.63 1.30 13.96
C ASP A 121 0.26 0.71 13.59
N CYS A 122 -0.19 0.96 12.37
CA CYS A 122 -1.32 0.37 11.68
C CYS A 122 -0.85 -0.16 10.31
N VAL A 123 -1.75 -0.92 9.67
CA VAL A 123 -1.56 -1.40 8.30
C VAL A 123 -1.21 -0.24 7.37
N VAL A 124 -0.16 -0.37 6.59
CA VAL A 124 0.21 0.64 5.59
C VAL A 124 -0.70 0.48 4.38
N THR A 125 -1.55 1.46 4.14
CA THR A 125 -2.58 1.42 3.09
C THR A 125 -2.01 1.78 1.71
N VAL A 126 -2.80 1.53 0.66
CA VAL A 126 -2.51 2.04 -0.70
C VAL A 126 -2.32 3.56 -0.68
N HIS A 127 -3.15 4.30 0.07
CA HIS A 127 -3.06 5.76 0.17
C HIS A 127 -1.75 6.20 0.83
N ASP A 128 -1.37 5.59 1.95
CA ASP A 128 -0.10 5.88 2.63
C ASP A 128 1.10 5.73 1.67
N ARG A 129 1.11 4.64 0.87
CA ARG A 129 2.18 4.38 -0.09
C ARG A 129 2.23 5.41 -1.21
N VAL A 130 1.07 5.75 -1.77
CA VAL A 130 0.99 6.70 -2.88
C VAL A 130 1.33 8.12 -2.41
N ASP A 131 0.90 8.51 -1.22
CA ASP A 131 1.21 9.82 -0.64
C ASP A 131 2.72 9.94 -0.34
N ALA A 132 3.32 8.88 0.18
CA ALA A 132 4.77 8.80 0.38
C ALA A 132 5.54 8.90 -0.94
N PHE A 133 5.08 8.20 -1.99
CA PHE A 133 5.68 8.30 -3.32
C PHE A 133 5.59 9.71 -3.89
N ALA A 134 4.40 10.31 -3.85
CA ALA A 134 4.17 11.66 -4.36
C ALA A 134 5.05 12.68 -3.62
N ALA A 135 5.13 12.60 -2.28
CA ALA A 135 5.97 13.46 -1.48
C ALA A 135 7.46 13.36 -1.87
N ARG A 136 7.92 12.14 -2.16
CA ARG A 136 9.30 11.91 -2.62
C ARG A 136 9.56 12.52 -3.99
N LEU A 137 8.67 12.30 -4.96
CA LEU A 137 8.82 12.89 -6.30
C LEU A 137 8.84 14.42 -6.27
N GLU A 138 8.05 15.04 -5.39
CA GLU A 138 8.09 16.49 -5.20
C GLU A 138 9.40 16.94 -4.54
N ALA A 139 9.93 16.19 -3.57
CA ALA A 139 11.23 16.48 -2.96
C ALA A 139 12.39 16.38 -3.98
N GLU A 140 12.37 15.36 -4.85
CA GLU A 140 13.35 15.16 -5.93
C GLU A 140 13.28 16.27 -7.00
N ALA A 141 12.09 16.81 -7.26
CA ALA A 141 11.91 17.87 -8.24
C ALA A 141 12.47 19.24 -7.76
N GLY A 142 12.61 19.44 -6.45
CA GLY A 142 13.15 20.67 -5.85
C GLY A 142 12.27 21.92 -6.04
N ARG A 143 12.73 23.07 -5.51
CA ARG A 143 11.96 24.35 -5.46
C ARG A 143 11.68 25.00 -6.83
N GLY A 144 12.19 24.44 -7.93
CA GLY A 144 11.94 24.90 -9.31
C GLY A 144 11.44 23.80 -10.25
N GLY A 145 10.99 22.67 -9.69
CA GLY A 145 10.75 21.40 -10.36
C GLY A 145 9.59 21.38 -11.36
N GLY A 146 9.84 21.92 -12.54
CA GLY A 146 9.14 21.63 -13.79
C GLY A 146 7.93 22.53 -14.06
N GLY A 147 7.96 23.24 -15.19
CA GLY A 147 6.78 23.85 -15.78
C GLY A 147 5.64 22.84 -15.99
N LYS A 148 4.50 23.27 -16.54
CA LYS A 148 3.28 22.43 -16.66
C LYS A 148 3.53 20.99 -17.15
N GLY A 149 4.46 20.78 -18.09
CA GLY A 149 4.84 19.45 -18.57
C GLY A 149 5.50 18.55 -17.52
N GLY A 150 6.37 19.09 -16.66
CA GLY A 150 7.03 18.34 -15.59
C GLY A 150 6.05 17.85 -14.52
N ARG A 151 5.09 18.70 -14.14
CA ARG A 151 4.02 18.33 -13.19
C ARG A 151 3.14 17.20 -13.74
N ARG A 152 2.75 17.28 -15.02
CA ARG A 152 1.99 16.21 -15.69
C ARG A 152 2.74 14.88 -15.69
N LYS A 153 4.04 14.89 -16.02
CA LYS A 153 4.87 13.67 -16.02
C LYS A 153 4.97 13.05 -14.62
N ARG A 154 5.09 13.86 -13.56
CA ARG A 154 5.09 13.36 -12.18
C ARG A 154 3.75 12.77 -11.79
N GLN A 155 2.64 13.46 -12.07
CA GLN A 155 1.30 12.93 -11.79
C GLN A 155 1.08 11.59 -12.50
N ALA A 156 1.47 11.45 -13.76
CA ALA A 156 1.37 10.19 -14.48
C ALA A 156 2.17 9.05 -13.82
N ARG A 157 3.36 9.33 -13.24
CA ARG A 157 4.11 8.36 -12.45
C ARG A 157 3.33 7.97 -11.18
N VAL A 158 2.79 8.94 -10.46
CA VAL A 158 1.98 8.71 -9.24
C VAL A 158 0.75 7.85 -9.56
N ASP A 159 0.06 8.14 -10.67
CA ASP A 159 -1.12 7.38 -11.11
C ASP A 159 -0.76 5.94 -11.49
N ALA A 160 0.35 5.74 -12.22
CA ALA A 160 0.84 4.42 -12.58
C ALA A 160 1.22 3.59 -11.33
N PHE A 161 1.92 4.21 -10.37
CA PHE A 161 2.26 3.57 -9.11
C PHE A 161 1.02 3.22 -8.28
N ARG A 162 0.04 4.13 -8.20
CA ARG A 162 -1.24 3.88 -7.53
C ARG A 162 -1.95 2.66 -8.12
N ALA A 163 -1.99 2.54 -9.45
CA ALA A 163 -2.58 1.38 -10.12
C ALA A 163 -1.85 0.08 -9.76
N GLN A 164 -0.51 0.07 -9.78
CA GLN A 164 0.29 -1.11 -9.41
C GLN A 164 0.06 -1.53 -7.96
N VAL A 165 0.09 -0.57 -7.03
CA VAL A 165 -0.10 -0.85 -5.60
C VAL A 165 -1.53 -1.31 -5.31
N ALA A 166 -2.54 -0.70 -5.94
CA ALA A 166 -3.94 -1.11 -5.77
C ALA A 166 -4.19 -2.53 -6.30
N LEU A 167 -3.61 -2.87 -7.47
CA LEU A 167 -3.71 -4.22 -8.04
C LEU A 167 -3.07 -5.28 -7.15
N HIS A 168 -1.85 -5.01 -6.67
CA HIS A 168 -1.19 -5.89 -5.71
C HIS A 168 -1.97 -6.02 -4.40
N TRP A 169 -2.53 -4.91 -3.90
CA TRP A 169 -3.34 -4.92 -2.67
C TRP A 169 -4.61 -5.76 -2.79
N ALA A 170 -5.29 -5.66 -3.94
CA ALA A 170 -6.53 -6.37 -4.20
C ALA A 170 -6.30 -7.83 -4.64
N THR A 171 -5.08 -8.18 -5.03
CA THR A 171 -4.69 -9.54 -5.38
C THR A 171 -4.51 -10.38 -4.12
N PRO A 172 -5.22 -11.51 -3.98
CA PRO A 172 -5.03 -12.41 -2.86
C PRO A 172 -3.59 -12.93 -2.80
N ARG A 173 -3.08 -13.12 -1.58
CA ARG A 173 -1.82 -13.82 -1.37
C ARG A 173 -2.03 -15.33 -1.51
N ALA A 174 -1.03 -16.00 -2.04
CA ALA A 174 -0.94 -17.45 -2.06
C ALA A 174 -0.88 -18.03 -0.64
N ALA A 175 -1.04 -19.35 -0.52
CA ALA A 175 -1.06 -20.05 0.77
C ALA A 175 0.23 -19.89 1.59
N ASP A 176 1.35 -19.56 0.93
CA ASP A 176 2.63 -19.27 1.60
C ASP A 176 2.66 -17.91 2.31
N GLY A 177 1.64 -17.05 2.10
CA GLY A 177 1.54 -15.70 2.64
C GLY A 177 2.58 -14.71 2.13
N ARG A 178 3.39 -15.11 1.14
CA ARG A 178 4.57 -14.38 0.64
C ARG A 178 4.48 -14.06 -0.85
N SER A 179 3.87 -14.93 -1.65
CA SER A 179 3.67 -14.72 -3.08
C SER A 179 2.22 -14.32 -3.37
N ASP A 180 2.02 -13.62 -4.48
CA ASP A 180 0.68 -13.32 -4.99
C ASP A 180 0.13 -14.54 -5.73
N VAL A 181 -1.19 -14.74 -5.67
CA VAL A 181 -1.86 -15.68 -6.57
C VAL A 181 -1.70 -15.19 -8.01
N ASP A 182 -1.52 -16.12 -8.96
CA ASP A 182 -1.47 -15.80 -10.38
C ASP A 182 -2.70 -14.98 -10.79
N ALA A 183 -2.46 -13.76 -11.27
CA ALA A 183 -3.49 -12.81 -11.68
C ALA A 183 -4.46 -13.43 -12.70
N ALA A 184 -3.97 -14.30 -13.58
CA ALA A 184 -4.79 -14.95 -14.60
C ALA A 184 -5.87 -15.88 -14.03
N THR A 185 -5.75 -16.29 -12.76
CA THR A 185 -6.72 -17.17 -12.07
C THR A 185 -7.78 -16.40 -11.28
N ILE A 186 -7.60 -15.09 -11.09
CA ILE A 186 -8.47 -14.26 -10.26
C ILE A 186 -9.78 -14.01 -10.98
N THR A 187 -10.89 -14.36 -10.32
CA THR A 187 -12.25 -14.21 -10.87
C THR A 187 -12.99 -12.98 -10.37
N HIS A 188 -12.58 -12.43 -9.22
CA HIS A 188 -13.20 -11.29 -8.56
C HIS A 188 -12.13 -10.31 -8.12
N LEU A 189 -12.23 -9.07 -8.60
CA LEU A 189 -11.30 -8.00 -8.26
C LEU A 189 -12.08 -6.75 -7.84
N CYS A 190 -11.74 -6.22 -6.66
CA CYS A 190 -12.34 -5.02 -6.11
C CYS A 190 -11.27 -3.95 -5.92
N LEU A 191 -11.43 -2.84 -6.63
CA LEU A 191 -10.54 -1.68 -6.63
C LEU A 191 -11.32 -0.39 -6.26
N ASP A 192 -12.42 -0.56 -5.53
CA ASP A 192 -13.28 0.54 -5.12
C ASP A 192 -12.54 1.54 -4.20
N GLY A 193 -12.77 2.84 -4.37
CA GLY A 193 -12.26 3.83 -3.41
C GLY A 193 -10.74 4.03 -3.44
N MET A 194 -10.04 3.53 -4.47
CA MET A 194 -8.58 3.54 -4.53
C MET A 194 -8.00 4.85 -5.10
N ALA A 195 -8.87 5.82 -5.44
CA ALA A 195 -8.56 7.09 -6.11
C ALA A 195 -7.75 6.93 -7.41
N LEU A 196 -8.03 5.87 -8.17
CA LEU A 196 -7.42 5.58 -9.47
C LEU A 196 -7.85 6.63 -10.51
N ARG A 197 -6.90 7.17 -11.28
CA ARG A 197 -7.16 8.23 -12.28
C ARG A 197 -6.74 7.87 -13.71
N GLY A 198 -5.59 7.21 -13.84
CA GLY A 198 -5.00 6.83 -15.11
C GLY A 198 -5.31 5.39 -15.52
N VAL A 199 -4.49 4.87 -16.44
CA VAL A 199 -4.61 3.49 -16.95
C VAL A 199 -4.34 2.48 -15.84
N VAL A 200 -5.26 1.52 -15.69
CA VAL A 200 -5.12 0.38 -14.78
C VAL A 200 -4.87 -0.88 -15.62
N PRO A 201 -3.67 -1.50 -15.54
CA PRO A 201 -3.32 -2.62 -16.42
C PRO A 201 -4.02 -3.92 -15.98
N LEU A 202 -5.22 -4.16 -16.51
CA LEU A 202 -6.09 -5.28 -16.13
C LEU A 202 -5.96 -6.50 -17.05
N ALA A 203 -5.26 -6.37 -18.18
CA ALA A 203 -5.04 -7.48 -19.12
C ALA A 203 -4.50 -8.79 -18.49
N PRO A 204 -3.64 -8.77 -17.45
CA PRO A 204 -3.18 -10.00 -16.79
C PRO A 204 -4.30 -10.80 -16.11
N TYR A 205 -5.43 -10.19 -15.78
CA TYR A 205 -6.51 -10.80 -14.99
C TYR A 205 -7.55 -11.50 -15.88
N ALA A 206 -7.09 -12.38 -16.75
CA ALA A 206 -7.87 -12.94 -17.87
C ALA A 206 -9.13 -13.75 -17.45
N ALA A 207 -9.16 -14.31 -16.23
CA ALA A 207 -10.30 -15.06 -15.72
C ALA A 207 -11.36 -14.21 -14.98
N LEU A 208 -11.23 -12.87 -14.99
CA LEU A 208 -12.17 -12.01 -14.27
C LEU A 208 -13.60 -12.19 -14.74
N ARG A 209 -14.49 -12.36 -13.75
CA ARG A 209 -15.95 -12.36 -13.89
C ARG A 209 -16.56 -11.13 -13.26
N THR A 210 -15.95 -10.62 -12.20
CA THR A 210 -16.41 -9.44 -11.47
C THR A 210 -15.26 -8.46 -11.30
N LEU A 211 -15.45 -7.24 -11.82
CA LEU A 211 -14.54 -6.12 -11.67
C LEU A 211 -15.30 -4.94 -11.10
N ARG A 212 -14.89 -4.49 -9.92
CA ARG A 212 -15.41 -3.28 -9.28
C ARG A 212 -14.33 -2.20 -9.24
N LEU A 213 -14.63 -1.05 -9.83
CA LEU A 213 -13.78 0.12 -9.98
C LEU A 213 -14.52 1.37 -9.47
N ARG A 214 -15.53 1.21 -8.61
CA ARG A 214 -16.39 2.34 -8.23
C ARG A 214 -15.63 3.34 -7.36
N ASP A 215 -16.13 4.57 -7.27
CA ASP A 215 -15.58 5.57 -6.33
C ASP A 215 -14.08 5.79 -6.57
N ASN A 216 -13.72 6.02 -7.83
CA ASN A 216 -12.38 6.36 -8.27
C ASN A 216 -12.43 7.68 -9.04
N ALA A 217 -11.33 8.09 -9.66
CA ALA A 217 -11.20 9.30 -10.45
C ALA A 217 -10.88 8.99 -11.92
N LEU A 218 -11.33 7.84 -12.45
CA LEU A 218 -11.00 7.41 -13.80
C LEU A 218 -11.65 8.34 -14.82
N GLU A 219 -10.82 8.94 -15.68
CA GLU A 219 -11.28 9.79 -16.79
C GLU A 219 -11.61 8.96 -18.05
N SER A 220 -11.04 7.76 -18.16
CA SER A 220 -11.33 6.77 -19.20
C SER A 220 -11.07 5.35 -18.68
N ILE A 221 -11.79 4.37 -19.24
CA ILE A 221 -11.53 2.94 -19.06
C ILE A 221 -10.86 2.30 -20.27
N ALA A 222 -10.74 3.04 -21.38
CA ALA A 222 -10.05 2.58 -22.58
C ALA A 222 -8.54 2.41 -22.30
N GLY A 223 -7.93 1.38 -22.90
CA GLY A 223 -6.51 1.08 -22.72
C GLY A 223 -6.16 0.41 -21.38
N CYS A 224 -7.13 0.21 -20.49
CA CYS A 224 -6.95 -0.61 -19.29
C CYS A 224 -6.89 -2.12 -19.61
N GLY A 225 -7.20 -2.54 -20.84
CA GLY A 225 -7.27 -3.94 -21.25
C GLY A 225 -8.55 -4.64 -20.81
N ILE A 226 -9.57 -3.89 -20.36
CA ILE A 226 -10.86 -4.44 -19.92
C ILE A 226 -11.55 -5.14 -21.08
N GLU A 227 -11.42 -4.62 -22.30
CA GLU A 227 -11.95 -5.20 -23.55
C GLU A 227 -11.41 -6.61 -23.85
N THR A 228 -10.31 -7.01 -23.21
CA THR A 228 -9.73 -8.36 -23.36
C THR A 228 -10.32 -9.37 -22.35
N LEU A 229 -11.06 -8.90 -21.34
CA LEU A 229 -11.62 -9.72 -20.26
C LEU A 229 -12.90 -10.44 -20.71
N ARG A 230 -12.75 -11.41 -21.61
CA ARG A 230 -13.90 -12.09 -22.25
C ARG A 230 -14.82 -12.80 -21.28
N GLN A 231 -14.38 -13.16 -20.08
CA GLN A 231 -15.19 -13.82 -19.05
C GLN A 231 -15.97 -12.85 -18.15
N LEU A 232 -15.82 -11.54 -18.36
CA LEU A 232 -16.39 -10.53 -17.47
C LEU A 232 -17.91 -10.49 -17.55
N ARG A 233 -18.55 -10.57 -16.38
CA ARG A 233 -20.00 -10.57 -16.20
C ARG A 233 -20.50 -9.31 -15.49
N VAL A 234 -19.70 -8.82 -14.55
CA VAL A 234 -20.02 -7.66 -13.72
C VAL A 234 -18.89 -6.64 -13.88
N LEU A 235 -19.22 -5.47 -14.42
CA LEU A 235 -18.34 -4.31 -14.48
C LEU A 235 -19.02 -3.14 -13.74
N ASP A 236 -18.44 -2.69 -12.63
CA ASP A 236 -18.91 -1.51 -11.91
C ASP A 236 -17.89 -0.38 -12.01
N VAL A 237 -18.22 0.65 -12.79
CA VAL A 237 -17.42 1.87 -12.99
C VAL A 237 -18.19 3.11 -12.50
N ALA A 238 -19.15 2.93 -11.60
CA ALA A 238 -19.92 4.04 -11.04
C ALA A 238 -19.06 4.98 -10.18
N ALA A 239 -19.49 6.22 -9.97
CA ALA A 239 -18.78 7.23 -9.19
C ALA A 239 -17.32 7.38 -9.66
N ASN A 240 -17.16 7.74 -10.94
CA ASN A 240 -15.88 8.03 -11.58
C ASN A 240 -15.96 9.35 -12.35
N ASP A 241 -14.88 9.70 -13.01
CA ASP A 241 -14.74 10.92 -13.79
C ASP A 241 -14.99 10.70 -15.31
N LEU A 242 -15.66 9.61 -15.69
CA LEU A 242 -15.91 9.26 -17.09
C LEU A 242 -16.87 10.28 -17.73
N PRO A 243 -16.56 10.88 -18.89
CA PRO A 243 -17.37 11.94 -19.51
C PRO A 243 -18.62 11.41 -20.24
N LEU A 244 -19.47 10.65 -19.55
CA LEU A 244 -20.64 9.97 -20.12
C LEU A 244 -21.78 10.91 -20.55
N GLY A 245 -21.69 12.20 -20.22
CA GLY A 245 -22.57 13.23 -20.80
C GLY A 245 -22.21 13.65 -22.23
N THR A 246 -21.12 13.10 -22.81
CA THR A 246 -20.64 13.45 -24.14
C THR A 246 -20.71 12.24 -25.08
N ALA A 247 -20.92 12.48 -26.38
CA ALA A 247 -20.91 11.42 -27.39
C ALA A 247 -19.55 10.68 -27.44
N ALA A 248 -18.44 11.42 -27.25
CA ALA A 248 -17.10 10.83 -27.20
C ALA A 248 -16.94 9.88 -26.01
N GLY A 249 -17.35 10.30 -24.80
CA GLY A 249 -17.27 9.44 -23.61
C GLY A 249 -18.15 8.18 -23.69
N LEU A 250 -19.34 8.30 -24.32
CA LEU A 250 -20.18 7.13 -24.59
C LEU A 250 -19.56 6.19 -25.63
N ALA A 251 -18.92 6.73 -26.66
CA ALA A 251 -18.21 5.94 -27.66
C ALA A 251 -17.02 5.18 -27.04
N ASP A 252 -16.25 5.82 -26.15
CA ASP A 252 -15.15 5.19 -25.42
C ASP A 252 -15.65 4.04 -24.53
N LEU A 253 -16.76 4.25 -23.80
CA LEU A 253 -17.40 3.21 -22.99
C LEU A 253 -17.88 2.05 -23.88
N ALA A 254 -18.55 2.35 -24.98
CA ALA A 254 -19.08 1.36 -25.91
C ALA A 254 -17.94 0.53 -26.56
N ALA A 255 -16.82 1.16 -26.89
CA ALA A 255 -15.65 0.46 -27.47
C ALA A 255 -15.12 -0.65 -26.55
N VAL A 256 -15.20 -0.46 -25.23
CA VAL A 256 -14.82 -1.47 -24.24
C VAL A 256 -15.93 -2.49 -24.03
N VAL A 257 -17.15 -2.02 -23.75
CA VAL A 257 -18.28 -2.89 -23.35
C VAL A 257 -18.74 -3.81 -24.49
N ASN A 258 -18.67 -3.37 -25.75
CA ASN A 258 -19.08 -4.19 -26.89
C ASN A 258 -18.21 -5.44 -27.10
N ALA A 259 -17.00 -5.48 -26.53
CA ALA A 259 -16.14 -6.67 -26.55
C ALA A 259 -16.52 -7.73 -25.50
N LEU A 260 -17.38 -7.38 -24.54
CA LEU A 260 -17.73 -8.16 -23.35
C LEU A 260 -19.05 -8.92 -23.52
N HIS A 261 -19.02 -10.00 -24.30
CA HIS A 261 -20.21 -10.78 -24.69
C HIS A 261 -20.96 -11.45 -23.52
N HIS A 262 -20.31 -11.59 -22.35
CA HIS A 262 -20.90 -12.22 -21.16
C HIS A 262 -21.35 -11.20 -20.10
N LEU A 263 -21.25 -9.90 -20.39
CA LEU A 263 -21.59 -8.84 -19.45
C LEU A 263 -23.10 -8.84 -19.15
N CYS A 264 -23.46 -9.02 -17.88
CA CYS A 264 -24.85 -8.97 -17.41
C CYS A 264 -25.12 -7.84 -16.43
N TYR A 265 -24.07 -7.16 -15.94
CA TYR A 265 -24.19 -5.95 -15.12
C TYR A 265 -23.15 -4.91 -15.52
N LEU A 266 -23.62 -3.68 -15.73
CA LEU A 266 -22.79 -2.50 -16.00
C LEU A 266 -23.22 -1.35 -15.07
N GLY A 267 -22.39 -1.05 -14.07
CA GLY A 267 -22.59 0.09 -13.18
C GLY A 267 -21.93 1.35 -13.75
N VAL A 268 -22.70 2.38 -14.10
CA VAL A 268 -22.19 3.63 -14.72
C VAL A 268 -22.71 4.91 -14.05
N ALA A 269 -23.46 4.78 -12.96
CA ALA A 269 -24.05 5.92 -12.25
C ALA A 269 -22.98 6.88 -11.70
N ASP A 270 -23.38 8.12 -11.40
CA ASP A 270 -22.53 9.14 -10.75
C ASP A 270 -21.22 9.44 -11.53
N ASN A 271 -21.24 9.34 -12.87
CA ASN A 271 -20.14 9.74 -13.74
C ASN A 271 -20.34 11.16 -14.32
N LYS A 272 -19.27 11.81 -14.80
CA LYS A 272 -19.31 13.19 -15.32
C LYS A 272 -20.31 13.39 -16.45
N GLY A 273 -21.26 14.29 -16.21
CA GLY A 273 -22.32 14.63 -17.18
C GLY A 273 -23.36 13.52 -17.38
N SER A 274 -23.29 12.43 -16.61
CA SER A 274 -24.26 11.34 -16.71
C SER A 274 -25.61 11.76 -16.12
N THR A 275 -26.70 11.43 -16.81
CA THR A 275 -28.07 11.55 -16.27
C THR A 275 -28.51 10.29 -15.51
N PHE A 276 -27.64 9.27 -15.44
CA PHE A 276 -27.83 8.05 -14.68
C PHE A 276 -27.76 8.38 -13.18
N ALA A 277 -28.88 8.83 -12.60
CA ALA A 277 -29.02 9.04 -11.17
C ALA A 277 -28.77 7.74 -10.40
N ARG A 278 -28.39 7.84 -9.12
CA ARG A 278 -28.36 6.71 -8.18
C ARG A 278 -29.66 5.93 -8.25
N GLY A 279 -29.70 4.89 -9.06
CA GLY A 279 -30.74 3.89 -9.03
C GLY A 279 -30.69 3.25 -7.66
N GLY A 280 -31.51 3.75 -6.73
CA GLY A 280 -31.84 3.12 -5.47
C GLY A 280 -32.55 1.81 -5.75
N VAL A 281 -31.81 0.80 -6.19
CA VAL A 281 -32.21 -0.59 -6.11
C VAL A 281 -31.16 -1.24 -5.24
N ARG A 282 -31.45 -1.27 -3.93
CA ARG A 282 -30.92 -2.31 -3.05
C ARG A 282 -31.46 -3.66 -3.53
N GLN A 283 -31.08 -4.11 -4.73
CA GLN A 283 -30.99 -5.53 -4.94
C GLN A 283 -29.73 -5.91 -4.19
N ARG A 284 -29.94 -6.43 -2.97
CA ARG A 284 -29.01 -7.35 -2.35
C ARG A 284 -28.47 -8.21 -3.50
N LEU A 285 -27.18 -8.12 -3.77
CA LEU A 285 -26.47 -9.22 -4.42
C LEU A 285 -26.84 -10.44 -3.60
N LEU A 286 -27.76 -11.26 -4.13
CA LEU A 286 -28.01 -12.58 -3.58
C LEU A 286 -26.67 -13.31 -3.68
N PRO A 287 -26.22 -13.96 -2.61
CA PRO A 287 -24.97 -14.70 -2.65
C PRO A 287 -25.11 -15.80 -3.71
N LEU A 288 -24.21 -15.78 -4.70
CA LEU A 288 -23.84 -16.93 -5.52
C LEU A 288 -22.37 -17.23 -5.23
#